data_AF-A0A2U3AYZ6-F1
#
_entry.id   AF-A0A2U3AYZ6-F1
#
_cell.length_a   1.000
_cell.length_b   1.000
_cell.length_c   1.000
_cell.angle_alpha   90.00
_cell.angle_beta   90.00
_cell.angle_gamma   90.00
#
_symmetry.space_group_name_H-M   'P 1'
#
loop_
_entity.id
_entity.type
_entity.pdbx_description
1 polymer ?
#
loop_
_entity_poly.entity_id
_entity_poly.type
_entity_poly.pdbx_seq_one_letter_code
_entity_poly.pdbx_strand_id
1 'polypeptide(L)'
;MRSTTEHPLAFFDWYLENEIHKDLKEFYINITEELHFNNVDKIDKLNHIVKVLNIHFDQVKSEYITFSFEGSVKGKLNQEVKQAKEFIELGFQERFSDKKEVKAYADFLRIKLNSFFSNSTCKEFTFLPTYFEQLESLINQYSKQATNYSYTSSFVFIAETPKEQLTQIKTLYKLLNEKPSIINCTKEEFINAFTGNEVDYGINWLITGKNKNFVSKPSLLYFLDELINNDFLSRSIINDLYKFIRYVFRDHKGNELKNLKQSREAMSDNPASKDRIDTIISSL
;
A
#
# COMPACT_ATOMS: atom_id res chain seq x y z
N MET A 1 4.74 -16.06 -20.33
CA MET A 1 5.10 -16.54 -18.96
C MET A 1 4.49 -15.56 -17.97
N ARG A 2 3.98 -16.03 -16.82
CA ARG A 2 3.39 -15.13 -15.81
C ARG A 2 4.43 -14.77 -14.77
N SER A 3 4.37 -13.54 -14.25
CA SER A 3 5.15 -13.15 -13.08
C SER A 3 4.68 -13.89 -11.82
N THR A 4 5.62 -14.15 -10.92
CA THR A 4 5.38 -14.75 -9.60
C THR A 4 6.11 -13.95 -8.52
N THR A 5 5.89 -14.28 -7.25
CA THR A 5 6.61 -13.65 -6.13
C THR A 5 8.12 -13.87 -6.23
N GLU A 6 8.57 -15.05 -6.66
CA GLU A 6 10.00 -15.38 -6.85
C GLU A 6 10.59 -14.73 -8.10
N HIS A 7 9.76 -14.53 -9.12
CA HIS A 7 10.15 -13.97 -10.41
C HIS A 7 9.20 -12.86 -10.85
N PRO A 8 9.23 -11.69 -10.18
CA PRO A 8 8.24 -10.62 -10.38
C PRO A 8 8.30 -9.99 -11.77
N LEU A 9 9.41 -10.17 -12.49
CA LEU A 9 9.65 -9.60 -13.81
C LEU A 9 9.56 -10.63 -14.95
N ALA A 10 9.16 -11.88 -14.66
CA ALA A 10 9.16 -12.96 -15.65
C ALA A 10 8.21 -12.72 -16.83
N PHE A 11 7.11 -12.00 -16.62
CA PHE A 11 6.26 -11.56 -17.73
C PHE A 11 7.06 -10.74 -18.75
N PHE A 12 7.83 -9.75 -18.29
CA PHE A 12 8.58 -8.86 -19.16
C PHE A 12 9.76 -9.55 -19.84
N ASP A 13 10.44 -10.47 -19.15
CA ASP A 13 11.45 -11.37 -19.76
C ASP A 13 10.82 -12.05 -21.00
N TRP A 14 9.69 -12.74 -20.82
CA TRP A 14 9.03 -13.48 -21.89
C TRP A 14 8.44 -12.57 -22.98
N TYR A 15 7.83 -11.45 -22.58
CA TYR A 15 7.10 -10.56 -23.48
C TYR A 15 8.03 -9.90 -24.50
N LEU A 16 9.19 -9.41 -24.05
CA LEU A 16 10.21 -8.82 -24.91
C LEU A 16 10.77 -9.84 -25.92
N GLU A 17 10.96 -11.09 -25.50
CA GLU A 17 11.57 -12.11 -26.35
C GLU A 17 10.59 -12.75 -27.35
N ASN A 18 9.33 -12.91 -26.96
CA ASN A 18 8.44 -13.84 -27.65
C ASN A 18 7.13 -13.25 -28.17
N GLU A 19 6.67 -12.13 -27.60
CA GLU A 19 5.25 -11.75 -27.75
C GLU A 19 5.04 -10.35 -28.33
N ILE A 20 5.84 -9.36 -27.97
CA ILE A 20 5.60 -7.97 -28.41
C ILE A 20 5.59 -7.81 -29.95
N HIS A 21 6.41 -8.58 -30.67
CA HIS A 21 6.40 -8.56 -32.14
C HIS A 21 5.17 -9.26 -32.74
N LYS A 22 4.57 -10.23 -32.03
CA LYS A 22 3.29 -10.82 -32.44
C LYS A 22 2.16 -9.83 -32.23
N ASP A 23 2.11 -9.19 -31.06
CA ASP A 23 1.14 -8.13 -30.76
C ASP A 23 1.26 -7.00 -31.79
N LEU A 24 2.49 -6.63 -32.21
CA LEU A 24 2.71 -5.63 -33.26
C LEU A 24 2.16 -6.08 -34.62
N LYS A 25 2.37 -7.35 -34.98
CA LYS A 25 1.86 -7.91 -36.24
C LYS A 25 0.32 -7.92 -36.24
N GLU A 26 -0.30 -8.35 -35.15
CA GLU A 26 -1.75 -8.33 -34.97
C GLU A 26 -2.30 -6.91 -35.00
N PHE A 27 -1.63 -5.95 -34.36
CA PHE A 27 -2.00 -4.54 -34.43
C PHE A 27 -2.08 -4.04 -35.89
N TYR A 28 -1.07 -4.35 -36.70
CA TYR A 28 -1.12 -3.96 -38.12
C TYR A 28 -2.27 -4.65 -38.86
N ILE A 29 -2.44 -5.97 -38.72
CA ILE A 29 -3.54 -6.71 -39.37
C ILE A 29 -4.90 -6.12 -38.99
N ASN A 30 -5.17 -5.93 -37.70
CA ASN A 30 -6.46 -5.44 -37.21
C ASN A 30 -6.78 -4.05 -37.79
N ILE A 31 -5.80 -3.15 -37.87
CA ILE A 31 -6.04 -1.79 -38.37
C ILE A 31 -6.08 -1.76 -39.91
N THR A 32 -5.12 -2.39 -40.58
CA THR A 32 -4.92 -2.25 -42.02
C THR A 32 -5.66 -3.27 -42.86
N GLU A 33 -6.12 -4.38 -42.28
CA GLU A 33 -6.79 -5.47 -43.02
C GLU A 33 -8.24 -5.68 -42.57
N GLU A 34 -8.56 -5.46 -41.30
CA GLU A 34 -9.90 -5.73 -40.77
C GLU A 34 -10.76 -4.48 -40.64
N LEU A 35 -10.26 -3.45 -39.92
CA LEU A 35 -11.08 -2.29 -39.56
C LEU A 35 -11.10 -1.18 -40.63
N HIS A 36 -9.98 -0.96 -41.33
CA HIS A 36 -9.80 0.20 -42.19
C HIS A 36 -9.10 -0.10 -43.53
N PHE A 37 -9.27 -1.30 -44.08
CA PHE A 37 -8.57 -1.83 -45.28
C PHE A 37 -8.47 -0.88 -46.49
N ASN A 38 -9.41 0.06 -46.65
CA ASN A 38 -9.42 1.02 -47.76
C ASN A 38 -9.15 2.48 -47.36
N ASN A 39 -8.94 2.75 -46.07
CA ASN A 39 -8.84 4.11 -45.52
C ASN A 39 -7.47 4.41 -44.92
N VAL A 40 -6.48 3.51 -45.04
CA VAL A 40 -5.14 3.75 -44.51
C VAL A 40 -4.44 4.82 -45.36
N ASP A 41 -4.09 5.94 -44.73
CA ASP A 41 -3.35 7.03 -45.36
C ASP A 41 -1.84 6.82 -45.22
N LYS A 42 -1.37 6.56 -43.98
CA LYS A 42 0.06 6.44 -43.68
C LYS A 42 0.33 5.45 -42.58
N ILE A 43 1.40 4.66 -42.77
CA ILE A 43 1.96 3.77 -41.74
C ILE A 43 3.35 4.28 -41.38
N ASP A 44 3.51 4.75 -40.14
CA ASP A 44 4.81 5.03 -39.54
C ASP A 44 5.32 3.77 -38.83
N LYS A 45 6.22 3.05 -39.49
CA LYS A 45 6.82 1.82 -38.93
C LYS A 45 7.89 2.08 -37.88
N LEU A 46 8.40 3.31 -37.77
CA LEU A 46 9.39 3.67 -36.77
C LEU A 46 8.72 3.91 -35.42
N ASN A 47 7.59 4.61 -35.42
CA ASN A 47 6.82 4.91 -34.20
C ASN A 47 5.63 3.94 -33.99
N HIS A 48 5.43 2.99 -34.91
CA HIS A 48 4.30 2.05 -34.93
C HIS A 48 2.93 2.74 -34.83
N ILE A 49 2.74 3.74 -35.71
CA ILE A 49 1.52 4.54 -35.79
C ILE A 49 0.86 4.31 -37.16
N VAL A 50 -0.45 4.11 -37.17
CA VAL A 50 -1.26 4.03 -38.39
C VAL A 50 -2.24 5.20 -38.41
N LYS A 51 -2.19 5.99 -39.48
CA LYS A 51 -3.15 7.05 -39.77
C LYS A 51 -4.17 6.56 -40.78
N VAL A 52 -5.44 6.73 -40.46
CA VAL A 52 -6.55 6.38 -41.35
C VAL A 52 -7.46 7.57 -41.57
N LEU A 53 -8.06 7.64 -42.75
CA LEU A 53 -9.04 8.65 -43.11
C LEU A 53 -10.31 8.47 -42.25
N ASN A 54 -10.78 9.57 -41.67
CA ASN A 54 -11.98 9.56 -40.84
C ASN A 54 -13.24 9.60 -41.72
N ILE A 55 -13.78 8.44 -42.08
CA ILE A 55 -15.01 8.35 -42.89
C ILE A 55 -16.30 8.75 -42.16
N HIS A 56 -16.23 9.08 -40.87
CA HIS A 56 -17.34 9.55 -40.04
C HIS A 56 -17.22 11.05 -39.70
N PHE A 57 -16.86 11.85 -40.71
CA PHE A 57 -16.57 13.29 -40.66
C PHE A 57 -17.63 14.14 -39.94
N ASP A 58 -18.87 13.66 -39.83
CA ASP A 58 -20.00 14.41 -39.27
C ASP A 58 -19.96 14.57 -37.74
N GLN A 59 -19.06 13.89 -37.02
CA GLN A 59 -19.04 13.91 -35.54
C GLN A 59 -17.69 14.30 -34.90
N VAL A 60 -16.58 14.34 -35.64
CA VAL A 60 -15.24 14.66 -35.11
C VAL A 60 -14.48 15.59 -36.08
N LYS A 61 -13.96 16.72 -35.58
CA LYS A 61 -13.29 17.78 -36.38
C LYS A 61 -11.99 17.38 -37.10
N SER A 62 -11.52 16.14 -36.97
CA SER A 62 -10.25 15.69 -37.56
C SER A 62 -10.49 14.86 -38.80
N GLU A 63 -9.79 15.20 -39.89
CA GLU A 63 -9.79 14.45 -41.16
C GLU A 63 -9.20 13.05 -41.02
N TYR A 64 -8.37 12.83 -40.00
CA TYR A 64 -7.69 11.56 -39.75
C TYR A 64 -7.90 11.06 -38.33
N ILE A 65 -7.98 9.74 -38.18
CA ILE A 65 -7.87 9.02 -36.91
C ILE A 65 -6.48 8.39 -36.86
N THR A 66 -5.84 8.45 -35.69
CA THR A 66 -4.49 7.90 -35.48
C THR A 66 -4.55 6.78 -34.45
N PHE A 67 -4.04 5.61 -34.81
CA PHE A 67 -3.89 4.46 -33.93
C PHE A 67 -2.40 4.25 -33.64
N SER A 68 -2.05 4.01 -32.38
CA SER A 68 -0.69 3.66 -31.98
C SER A 68 -0.64 2.25 -31.42
N PHE A 69 0.45 1.55 -31.71
CA PHE A 69 0.70 0.23 -31.12
C PHE A 69 0.72 0.31 -29.59
N GLU A 70 1.41 1.31 -29.02
CA GLU A 70 1.41 1.56 -27.57
C GLU A 70 -0.02 1.64 -27.02
N GLY A 71 -0.91 2.39 -27.68
CA GLY A 71 -2.30 2.53 -27.27
C GLY A 71 -3.03 1.19 -27.19
N SER A 72 -2.73 0.27 -28.11
CA SER A 72 -3.34 -1.06 -28.14
C SER A 72 -2.87 -1.98 -27.01
N VAL A 73 -1.61 -1.88 -26.58
CA VAL A 73 -1.03 -2.77 -25.55
C VAL A 73 -0.99 -2.14 -24.14
N LYS A 74 -1.27 -0.84 -24.01
CA LYS A 74 -1.19 -0.08 -22.77
C LYS A 74 -1.96 -0.72 -21.61
N GLY A 75 -3.19 -1.21 -21.86
CA GLY A 75 -4.00 -1.86 -20.82
C GLY A 75 -3.32 -3.09 -20.23
N LYS A 76 -2.80 -3.97 -21.10
CA LYS A 76 -2.04 -5.18 -20.74
C LYS A 76 -0.78 -4.81 -19.96
N LEU A 77 0.03 -3.87 -20.46
CA LEU A 77 1.27 -3.46 -19.80
C LEU A 77 1.02 -2.83 -18.41
N ASN A 78 -0.01 -1.99 -18.26
CA ASN A 78 -0.36 -1.41 -16.96
C ASN A 78 -0.76 -2.48 -15.94
N GLN A 79 -1.52 -3.49 -16.37
CA GLN A 79 -1.91 -4.61 -15.50
C GLN A 79 -0.69 -5.41 -15.03
N GLU A 80 0.23 -5.71 -15.95
CA GLU A 80 1.44 -6.48 -15.64
C GLU A 80 2.42 -5.68 -14.78
N VAL A 81 2.54 -4.36 -14.99
CA VAL A 81 3.30 -3.47 -14.08
C VAL A 81 2.67 -3.50 -12.69
N LYS A 82 1.35 -3.41 -12.58
CA LYS A 82 0.67 -3.45 -11.27
C LYS A 82 0.97 -4.76 -10.53
N GLN A 83 0.85 -5.90 -11.21
CA GLN A 83 1.15 -7.21 -10.61
C GLN A 83 2.62 -7.35 -10.23
N ALA A 84 3.54 -6.90 -11.09
CA ALA A 84 4.97 -6.91 -10.77
C ALA A 84 5.29 -6.05 -9.54
N LYS A 85 4.64 -4.88 -9.38
CA LYS A 85 4.78 -4.04 -8.18
C LYS A 85 4.35 -4.80 -6.93
N GLU A 86 3.17 -5.43 -6.94
CA GLU A 86 2.66 -6.22 -5.82
C GLU A 86 3.64 -7.34 -5.41
N PHE A 87 4.20 -8.08 -6.38
CA PHE A 87 5.18 -9.13 -6.10
C PHE A 87 6.53 -8.58 -5.61
N ILE A 88 6.99 -7.44 -6.14
CA ILE A 88 8.20 -6.77 -5.67
C ILE A 88 8.02 -6.33 -4.21
N GLU A 89 6.89 -5.72 -3.88
CA GLU A 89 6.54 -5.29 -2.52
C GLU A 89 6.53 -6.46 -1.55
N LEU A 90 5.88 -7.57 -1.91
CA LEU A 90 5.90 -8.80 -1.11
C LEU A 90 7.32 -9.32 -0.90
N GLY A 91 8.13 -9.35 -1.96
CA GLY A 91 9.53 -9.78 -1.86
C GLY A 91 10.35 -8.90 -0.91
N PHE A 92 10.10 -7.59 -0.88
CA PHE A 92 10.70 -6.69 0.11
C PHE A 92 10.16 -6.91 1.52
N GLN A 93 8.85 -7.17 1.68
CA GLN A 93 8.25 -7.48 2.98
C GLN A 93 8.79 -8.78 3.58
N GLU A 94 9.01 -9.84 2.79
CA GLU A 94 9.58 -11.07 3.33
C GLU A 94 11.01 -10.89 3.88
N ARG A 95 11.72 -9.89 3.35
CA ARG A 95 13.15 -9.65 3.61
C ARG A 95 13.40 -8.42 4.48
N PHE A 96 12.37 -7.67 4.87
CA PHE A 96 12.53 -6.34 5.48
C PHE A 96 13.36 -6.38 6.78
N SER A 97 13.35 -7.51 7.49
CA SER A 97 14.08 -7.68 8.75
C SER A 97 15.59 -7.84 8.57
N ASP A 98 16.09 -8.20 7.37
CA ASP A 98 17.52 -8.32 7.09
C ASP A 98 17.95 -7.35 5.99
N LYS A 99 18.73 -6.33 6.39
CA LYS A 99 19.28 -5.31 5.49
C LYS A 99 20.15 -5.89 4.37
N LYS A 100 20.88 -6.98 4.61
CA LYS A 100 21.69 -7.63 3.58
C LYS A 100 20.79 -8.30 2.54
N GLU A 101 19.70 -8.92 2.97
CA GLU A 101 18.72 -9.55 2.07
C GLU A 101 17.94 -8.52 1.26
N VAL A 102 17.49 -7.42 1.89
CA VAL A 102 16.86 -6.28 1.17
C VAL A 102 17.79 -5.75 0.08
N LYS A 103 19.07 -5.55 0.41
CA LYS A 103 20.06 -5.07 -0.55
C LYS A 103 20.27 -6.07 -1.68
N ALA A 104 20.48 -7.36 -1.35
CA ALA A 104 20.70 -8.40 -2.34
C ALA A 104 19.49 -8.54 -3.29
N TYR A 105 18.27 -8.47 -2.76
CA TYR A 105 17.05 -8.52 -3.55
C TYR A 105 16.91 -7.31 -4.47
N ALA A 106 17.12 -6.10 -3.94
CA ALA A 106 17.10 -4.88 -4.76
C ALA A 106 18.15 -4.91 -5.87
N ASP A 107 19.36 -5.36 -5.57
CA ASP A 107 20.45 -5.46 -6.54
C ASP A 107 20.14 -6.51 -7.62
N PHE A 108 19.55 -7.65 -7.25
CA PHE A 108 19.06 -8.65 -8.21
C PHE A 108 18.00 -8.05 -9.16
N LEU A 109 17.00 -7.35 -8.63
CA LEU A 109 15.96 -6.72 -9.44
C LEU A 109 16.52 -5.63 -10.37
N ARG A 110 17.50 -4.85 -9.90
CA ARG A 110 18.18 -3.84 -10.73
C ARG A 110 18.96 -4.49 -11.87
N ILE A 111 19.68 -5.58 -11.61
CA ILE A 111 20.38 -6.32 -12.66
C ILE A 111 19.39 -6.78 -13.74
N LYS A 112 18.22 -7.30 -13.31
CA LYS A 112 17.15 -7.68 -14.23
C LYS A 112 16.58 -6.50 -15.02
N LEU A 113 16.22 -5.39 -14.38
CA LEU A 113 15.74 -4.19 -15.10
C LEU A 113 16.78 -3.62 -16.06
N ASN A 114 18.05 -3.57 -15.66
CA ASN A 114 19.15 -3.12 -16.53
C ASN A 114 19.30 -4.00 -17.77
N SER A 115 19.01 -5.30 -17.66
CA SER A 115 18.98 -6.20 -18.81
C SER A 115 17.86 -5.83 -19.79
N PHE A 116 16.71 -5.34 -19.31
CA PHE A 116 15.62 -4.86 -20.16
C PHE A 116 15.98 -3.58 -20.89
N PHE A 117 16.54 -2.58 -20.20
CA PHE A 117 17.00 -1.34 -20.85
C PHE A 117 18.09 -1.60 -21.91
N SER A 118 18.88 -2.66 -21.72
CA SER A 118 19.92 -3.05 -22.67
C SER A 118 19.39 -3.87 -23.85
N ASN A 119 18.19 -4.46 -23.72
CA ASN A 119 17.56 -5.31 -24.73
C ASN A 119 17.25 -4.52 -26.02
N SER A 120 17.55 -5.11 -27.18
CA SER A 120 17.30 -4.50 -28.49
C SER A 120 15.83 -4.20 -28.75
N THR A 121 14.94 -5.09 -28.34
CA THR A 121 13.48 -4.93 -28.45
C THR A 121 13.01 -3.74 -27.59
N CYS A 122 13.57 -3.55 -26.39
CA CYS A 122 13.26 -2.36 -25.59
C CYS A 122 13.69 -1.05 -26.27
N LYS A 123 14.77 -1.07 -27.05
CA LYS A 123 15.24 0.09 -27.82
C LYS A 123 14.39 0.37 -29.05
N GLU A 124 13.83 -0.68 -29.66
CA GLU A 124 12.87 -0.58 -30.77
C GLU A 124 11.55 0.04 -30.29
N PHE A 125 11.01 -0.44 -29.17
CA PHE A 125 9.76 0.05 -28.61
C PHE A 125 10.00 1.11 -27.51
N THR A 126 10.22 2.35 -27.94
CA THR A 126 10.63 3.48 -27.09
C THR A 126 9.66 3.87 -25.97
N PHE A 127 8.43 3.35 -25.95
CA PHE A 127 7.49 3.53 -24.86
C PHE A 127 7.76 2.60 -23.66
N LEU A 128 8.41 1.45 -23.87
CA LEU A 128 8.65 0.46 -22.82
C LEU A 128 9.49 0.96 -21.62
N PRO A 129 10.55 1.78 -21.82
CA PRO A 129 11.32 2.34 -20.71
C PRO A 129 10.46 3.00 -19.62
N THR A 130 9.38 3.68 -19.99
CA THR A 130 8.50 4.36 -19.02
C THR A 130 7.77 3.40 -18.07
N TYR A 131 7.55 2.14 -18.48
CA TYR A 131 6.99 1.10 -17.61
C TYR A 131 8.06 0.53 -16.67
N PHE A 132 9.29 0.38 -17.16
CA PHE A 132 10.42 -0.11 -16.37
C PHE A 132 10.91 0.90 -15.34
N GLU A 133 10.90 2.19 -15.67
CA GLU A 133 11.20 3.29 -14.75
C GLU A 133 10.24 3.32 -13.54
N GLN A 134 8.97 2.94 -13.72
CA GLN A 134 8.03 2.82 -12.61
C GLN A 134 8.43 1.70 -11.64
N LEU A 135 8.94 0.58 -12.15
CA LEU A 135 9.42 -0.54 -11.34
C LEU A 135 10.74 -0.19 -10.66
N GLU A 136 11.64 0.49 -11.37
CA GLU A 136 12.89 1.00 -10.81
C GLU A 136 12.65 2.00 -9.67
N SER A 137 11.69 2.92 -9.85
CA SER A 137 11.30 3.88 -8.82
C SER A 137 10.84 3.17 -7.54
N LEU A 138 9.99 2.14 -7.68
CA LEU A 138 9.53 1.32 -6.57
C LEU A 138 10.70 0.60 -5.86
N ILE A 139 11.59 -0.05 -6.60
CA ILE A 139 12.76 -0.73 -6.05
C ILE A 139 13.66 0.26 -5.30
N ASN A 140 13.85 1.45 -5.86
CA ASN A 140 14.63 2.51 -5.24
C ASN A 140 13.98 3.05 -3.97
N GLN A 141 12.64 3.14 -3.93
CA GLN A 141 11.90 3.51 -2.73
C GLN A 141 12.15 2.50 -1.59
N TYR A 142 11.91 1.21 -1.84
CA TYR A 142 12.07 0.17 -0.80
C TYR A 142 13.52 -0.06 -0.40
N SER A 143 14.47 0.04 -1.33
CA SER A 143 15.89 -0.13 -1.01
C SER A 143 16.49 1.05 -0.24
N LYS A 144 15.97 2.28 -0.42
CA LYS A 144 16.37 3.46 0.38
C LYS A 144 15.73 3.45 1.76
N GLN A 145 14.53 2.89 1.89
CA GLN A 145 13.80 2.78 3.16
C GLN A 145 14.38 1.77 4.17
N ALA A 146 15.46 1.06 3.83
CA ALA A 146 16.23 0.25 4.78
C ALA A 146 16.87 1.06 5.93
N THR A 147 16.73 2.40 5.92
CA THR A 147 16.89 3.23 7.11
C THR A 147 15.51 3.65 7.62
N ASN A 148 15.07 3.01 8.70
CA ASN A 148 13.98 3.44 9.60
C ASN A 148 12.54 2.99 9.31
N TYR A 149 12.31 1.90 8.58
CA TYR A 149 11.13 1.07 8.89
C TYR A 149 11.52 0.03 9.92
N SER A 150 11.54 0.45 11.19
CA SER A 150 11.22 -0.48 12.25
C SER A 150 9.76 -0.84 12.00
N TYR A 151 9.43 -2.12 11.78
CA TYR A 151 8.06 -2.59 12.01
C TYR A 151 7.82 -2.39 13.51
N THR A 152 7.44 -1.17 13.87
CA THR A 152 6.97 -0.83 15.19
C THR A 152 5.56 -1.38 15.24
N SER A 153 5.25 -2.16 16.27
CA SER A 153 3.87 -2.64 16.46
C SER A 153 2.99 -1.50 17.04
N SER A 154 3.17 -0.27 16.53
CA SER A 154 2.37 0.90 16.86
C SER A 154 1.25 1.09 15.85
N PHE A 155 0.19 1.76 16.27
CA PHE A 155 -0.98 1.98 15.44
C PHE A 155 -0.73 3.08 14.41
N VAL A 156 -1.51 3.05 13.33
CA VAL A 156 -1.56 4.13 12.33
C VAL A 156 -2.99 4.63 12.25
N PHE A 157 -3.23 5.83 12.74
CA PHE A 157 -4.53 6.50 12.68
C PHE A 157 -4.84 6.87 11.23
N ILE A 158 -6.04 6.58 10.74
CA ILE A 158 -6.44 6.83 9.35
C ILE A 158 -7.03 8.24 9.23
N ALA A 159 -6.56 9.02 8.26
CA ALA A 159 -7.12 10.31 7.86
C ALA A 159 -6.74 10.63 6.39
N GLU A 160 -7.39 11.61 5.76
CA GLU A 160 -7.12 11.95 4.36
C GLU A 160 -5.76 12.62 4.18
N THR A 161 -5.30 13.36 5.19
CA THR A 161 -4.02 14.08 5.16
C THR A 161 -3.20 13.90 6.45
N PRO A 162 -1.86 13.97 6.39
CA PRO A 162 -1.03 13.90 7.60
C PRO A 162 -1.33 15.01 8.63
N LYS A 163 -1.77 16.18 8.15
CA LYS A 163 -2.14 17.31 9.02
C LYS A 163 -3.44 17.03 9.78
N GLU A 164 -4.41 16.45 9.09
CA GLU A 164 -5.68 16.02 9.68
C GLU A 164 -5.46 14.88 10.67
N GLN A 165 -4.69 13.86 10.29
CA GLN A 165 -4.28 12.75 11.15
C GLN A 165 -3.72 13.26 12.48
N LEU A 166 -2.73 14.15 12.42
CA LEU A 166 -2.11 14.72 13.61
C LEU A 166 -3.10 15.56 14.44
N THR A 167 -4.08 16.20 13.80
CA THR A 167 -5.11 16.98 14.48
C THR A 167 -6.07 16.06 15.24
N GLN A 168 -6.55 14.99 14.61
CA GLN A 168 -7.42 14.00 15.25
C GLN A 168 -6.71 13.26 16.39
N ILE A 169 -5.45 12.85 16.21
CA ILE A 169 -4.64 12.23 17.28
C ILE A 169 -4.50 13.18 18.48
N LYS A 170 -4.26 14.47 18.24
CA LYS A 170 -4.18 15.48 19.31
C LYS A 170 -5.52 15.68 20.01
N THR A 171 -6.64 15.63 19.28
CA THR A 171 -7.99 15.67 19.84
C THR A 171 -8.25 14.45 20.71
N LEU A 172 -7.95 13.25 20.21
CA LEU A 172 -8.08 11.99 20.95
C LEU A 172 -7.25 12.01 22.25
N TYR A 173 -5.99 12.44 22.17
CA TYR A 173 -5.13 12.60 23.35
C TYR A 173 -5.75 13.53 24.40
N LYS A 174 -6.31 14.66 23.96
CA LYS A 174 -6.95 15.62 24.85
C LYS A 174 -8.17 15.00 25.53
N LEU A 175 -9.06 14.37 24.76
CA LEU A 175 -10.29 13.75 25.26
C LEU A 175 -10.00 12.61 26.26
N LEU A 176 -9.00 11.78 25.99
CA LEU A 176 -8.58 10.70 26.90
C LEU A 176 -7.94 11.21 28.20
N ASN A 177 -7.41 12.43 28.21
CA ASN A 177 -6.81 13.05 29.39
C ASN A 177 -7.78 13.90 30.23
N GLU A 178 -9.01 14.13 29.75
CA GLU A 178 -10.04 14.83 30.53
C GLU A 178 -10.29 14.11 31.87
N LYS A 179 -10.58 14.87 32.94
CA LYS A 179 -10.70 14.28 34.28
C LYS A 179 -12.00 13.47 34.43
N PRO A 180 -11.94 12.23 34.96
CA PRO A 180 -10.73 11.51 35.39
C PRO A 180 -9.96 10.92 34.18
N SER A 181 -8.64 11.06 34.11
CA SER A 181 -7.89 10.63 32.91
C SER A 181 -8.01 9.12 32.66
N ILE A 182 -8.16 8.72 31.40
CA ILE A 182 -8.20 7.32 30.93
C ILE A 182 -6.80 6.78 30.65
N ILE A 183 -5.88 7.67 30.27
CA ILE A 183 -4.49 7.34 29.94
C ILE A 183 -3.51 8.15 30.80
N ASN A 184 -2.27 7.67 30.88
CA ASN A 184 -1.12 8.44 31.34
C ASN A 184 0.10 8.15 30.45
N CYS A 185 0.58 9.16 29.75
CA CYS A 185 1.81 9.17 28.95
C CYS A 185 2.13 10.62 28.55
N THR A 186 3.29 10.85 27.92
CA THR A 186 3.55 12.16 27.29
C THR A 186 2.73 12.30 26.01
N LYS A 187 2.52 13.55 25.57
CA LYS A 187 1.84 13.84 24.31
C LYS A 187 2.61 13.28 23.10
N GLU A 188 3.94 13.34 23.15
CA GLU A 188 4.82 12.84 22.10
C GLU A 188 4.74 11.32 21.99
N GLU A 189 4.81 10.63 23.14
CA GLU A 189 4.63 9.17 23.22
C GLU A 189 3.28 8.74 22.63
N PHE A 190 2.20 9.47 22.95
CA PHE A 190 0.89 9.20 22.40
C PHE A 190 0.83 9.42 20.89
N ILE A 191 1.42 10.50 20.38
CA ILE A 191 1.46 10.74 18.93
C ILE A 191 2.19 9.58 18.24
N ASN A 192 3.36 9.20 18.75
CA ASN A 192 4.16 8.13 18.17
C ASN A 192 3.42 6.79 18.11
N ALA A 193 2.66 6.48 19.17
CA ALA A 193 1.84 5.28 19.27
C ALA A 193 0.74 5.15 18.21
N PHE A 194 0.35 6.27 17.57
CA PHE A 194 -0.72 6.32 16.56
C PHE A 194 -0.26 6.84 15.19
N THR A 195 1.03 7.12 15.00
CA THR A 195 1.62 7.53 13.71
C THR A 195 2.57 6.49 13.12
N GLY A 196 2.62 5.27 13.64
CA GLY A 196 3.54 4.23 13.19
C GLY A 196 5.00 4.45 13.62
N ASN A 197 5.26 5.33 14.59
CA ASN A 197 6.62 5.59 15.10
C ASN A 197 6.97 4.64 16.27
N GLU A 198 8.23 4.70 16.71
CA GLU A 198 8.71 3.94 17.88
C GLU A 198 8.11 4.48 19.19
N VAL A 199 7.88 3.57 20.13
CA VAL A 199 7.20 3.83 21.41
C VAL A 199 8.12 3.31 22.50
N ASP A 200 8.72 4.21 23.28
CA ASP A 200 9.77 3.88 24.24
C ASP A 200 9.20 3.34 25.56
N TYR A 201 8.15 3.99 26.06
CA TYR A 201 7.56 3.74 27.38
C TYR A 201 6.18 3.11 27.30
N GLY A 202 5.40 3.51 26.29
CA GLY A 202 4.01 3.10 26.11
C GLY A 202 2.99 3.98 26.84
N ILE A 203 1.73 3.63 26.65
CA ILE A 203 0.56 4.33 27.17
C ILE A 203 -0.01 3.54 28.35
N ASN A 204 0.02 4.10 29.56
CA ASN A 204 -0.60 3.47 30.72
C ASN A 204 -2.12 3.61 30.62
N TRP A 205 -2.85 2.50 30.56
CA TRP A 205 -4.31 2.49 30.61
C TRP A 205 -4.79 2.52 32.07
N LEU A 206 -5.56 3.54 32.42
CA LEU A 206 -5.94 3.84 33.82
C LEU A 206 -7.32 3.34 34.22
N ILE A 207 -8.17 2.91 33.27
CA ILE A 207 -9.49 2.35 33.61
C ILE A 207 -9.27 1.03 34.34
N THR A 208 -9.80 0.93 35.56
CA THR A 208 -9.70 -0.28 36.40
C THR A 208 -10.97 -1.12 36.28
N GLY A 209 -10.82 -2.43 36.48
CA GLY A 209 -11.97 -3.35 36.55
C GLY A 209 -12.64 -3.31 37.92
N LYS A 210 -13.53 -4.29 38.18
CA LYS A 210 -14.16 -4.48 39.51
C LYS A 210 -13.13 -4.57 40.64
N ASN A 211 -11.97 -5.19 40.36
CA ASN A 211 -10.83 -5.17 41.24
C ASN A 211 -9.93 -3.97 40.89
N LYS A 212 -9.93 -2.95 41.74
CA LYS A 212 -9.17 -1.69 41.55
C LYS A 212 -7.66 -1.88 41.40
N ASN A 213 -7.13 -3.05 41.78
CA ASN A 213 -5.71 -3.39 41.61
C ASN A 213 -5.37 -3.84 40.18
N PHE A 214 -6.35 -3.96 39.27
CA PHE A 214 -6.13 -4.43 37.91
C PHE A 214 -6.79 -3.51 36.88
N VAL A 215 -6.08 -3.32 35.78
CA VAL A 215 -6.58 -2.61 34.62
C VAL A 215 -7.68 -3.40 33.94
N SER A 216 -8.72 -2.70 33.50
CA SER A 216 -9.79 -3.24 32.66
C SER A 216 -9.28 -3.42 31.23
N LYS A 217 -8.74 -4.60 30.93
CA LYS A 217 -8.40 -5.00 29.56
C LYS A 217 -9.62 -5.00 28.62
N PRO A 218 -10.83 -5.41 29.05
CA PRO A 218 -12.02 -5.32 28.20
C PRO A 218 -12.33 -3.91 27.74
N SER A 219 -12.12 -2.88 28.57
CA SER A 219 -12.37 -1.50 28.12
C SER A 219 -11.33 -0.98 27.14
N LEU A 220 -10.07 -1.42 27.25
CA LEU A 220 -9.05 -1.13 26.24
C LEU A 220 -9.37 -1.82 24.90
N LEU A 221 -9.76 -3.10 24.95
CA LEU A 221 -10.14 -3.86 23.76
C LEU A 221 -11.35 -3.21 23.07
N TYR A 222 -12.36 -2.85 23.84
CA TYR A 222 -13.53 -2.13 23.34
C TYR A 222 -13.16 -0.80 22.69
N PHE A 223 -12.30 0.01 23.33
CA PHE A 223 -11.82 1.26 22.75
C PHE A 223 -11.14 1.07 21.38
N LEU A 224 -10.30 0.04 21.24
CA LEU A 224 -9.63 -0.26 19.97
C LEU A 224 -10.61 -0.82 18.93
N ASP A 225 -11.59 -1.62 19.34
CA ASP A 225 -12.65 -2.10 18.46
C ASP A 225 -13.50 -0.93 17.93
N GLU A 226 -13.83 0.05 18.76
CA GLU A 226 -14.53 1.26 18.32
C GLU A 226 -13.70 2.11 17.33
N LEU A 227 -12.39 2.25 17.56
CA LEU A 227 -11.52 2.92 16.58
C LEU A 227 -11.47 2.17 15.23
N ILE A 228 -11.49 0.84 15.25
CA ILE A 228 -11.52 0.02 14.02
C ILE A 228 -12.89 0.10 13.32
N ASN A 229 -13.97 0.03 14.09
CA ASN A 229 -15.34 0.02 13.58
C ASN A 229 -15.74 1.37 12.95
N ASN A 230 -15.15 2.47 13.43
CA ASN A 230 -15.33 3.81 12.89
C ASN A 230 -14.21 4.20 11.90
N ASP A 231 -13.47 3.22 11.37
CA ASP A 231 -12.42 3.38 10.35
C ASP A 231 -11.28 4.34 10.72
N PHE A 232 -11.10 4.67 12.00
CA PHE A 232 -9.93 5.39 12.50
C PHE A 232 -8.67 4.52 12.56
N LEU A 233 -8.83 3.19 12.57
CA LEU A 233 -7.76 2.21 12.48
C LEU A 233 -8.08 1.15 11.42
N SER A 234 -7.04 0.66 10.72
CA SER A 234 -7.23 -0.35 9.68
C SER A 234 -7.70 -1.68 10.25
N ARG A 235 -8.70 -2.30 9.62
CA ARG A 235 -9.12 -3.68 9.93
C ARG A 235 -8.02 -4.72 9.73
N SER A 236 -6.99 -4.42 8.94
CA SER A 236 -5.85 -5.34 8.74
C SER A 236 -5.10 -5.63 10.05
N ILE A 237 -5.17 -4.74 11.05
CA ILE A 237 -4.48 -4.94 12.34
C ILE A 237 -5.16 -5.99 13.21
N ILE A 238 -6.39 -6.44 12.90
CA ILE A 238 -7.17 -7.35 13.76
C ILE A 238 -6.39 -8.64 14.04
N ASN A 239 -5.66 -9.16 13.04
CA ASN A 239 -4.87 -10.39 13.16
C ASN A 239 -3.70 -10.24 14.14
N ASP A 240 -3.12 -9.04 14.23
CA ASP A 240 -1.96 -8.74 15.07
C ASP A 240 -2.31 -7.86 16.29
N LEU A 241 -3.59 -7.58 16.54
CA LEU A 241 -4.03 -6.57 17.51
C LEU A 241 -3.40 -6.77 18.91
N TYR A 242 -3.26 -8.01 19.37
CA TYR A 242 -2.66 -8.30 20.66
C TYR A 242 -1.16 -8.00 20.73
N LYS A 243 -0.44 -8.15 19.62
CA LYS A 243 0.96 -7.76 19.49
C LYS A 243 1.10 -6.24 19.62
N PHE A 244 0.22 -5.50 18.95
CA PHE A 244 0.18 -4.04 19.01
C PHE A 244 -0.17 -3.54 20.42
N ILE A 245 -1.17 -4.15 21.06
CA ILE A 245 -1.54 -3.79 22.43
C ILE A 245 -0.38 -4.00 23.40
N ARG A 246 0.34 -5.13 23.31
CA ARG A 246 1.49 -5.40 24.18
C ARG A 246 2.65 -4.44 23.95
N TYR A 247 2.83 -4.00 22.70
CA TYR A 247 3.86 -3.03 22.35
C TYR A 247 3.51 -1.63 22.85
N VAL A 248 2.29 -1.15 22.57
CA VAL A 248 1.87 0.24 22.84
C VAL A 248 1.37 0.46 24.26
N PHE A 249 0.57 -0.45 24.82
CA PHE A 249 -0.14 -0.20 26.07
C PHE A 249 0.52 -0.89 27.27
N ARG A 250 0.38 -0.25 28.42
CA ARG A 250 0.82 -0.74 29.73
C ARG A 250 -0.32 -0.71 30.73
N ASP A 251 -0.20 -1.50 31.79
CA ASP A 251 -1.08 -1.40 32.94
C ASP A 251 -0.82 -0.09 33.74
N HIS A 252 -1.64 0.17 34.76
CA HIS A 252 -1.50 1.36 35.61
C HIS A 252 -0.17 1.42 36.39
N LYS A 253 0.62 0.33 36.41
CA LYS A 253 1.94 0.23 37.03
C LYS A 253 3.08 0.24 35.98
N GLY A 254 2.77 0.40 34.70
CA GLY A 254 3.76 0.41 33.62
C GLY A 254 4.15 -0.99 33.10
N ASN A 255 3.46 -2.06 33.48
CA ASN A 255 3.79 -3.42 33.01
C ASN A 255 3.03 -3.78 31.73
N GLU A 256 3.58 -4.72 30.96
CA GLU A 256 2.94 -5.29 29.77
C GLU A 256 1.60 -5.99 30.10
N LEU A 257 0.60 -5.80 29.23
CA LEU A 257 -0.71 -6.42 29.35
C LEU A 257 -0.72 -7.88 28.86
N LYS A 258 -0.89 -8.83 29.78
CA LYS A 258 -0.98 -10.27 29.48
C LYS A 258 -2.43 -10.76 29.35
N ASN A 259 -2.65 -11.97 28.82
CA ASN A 259 -3.96 -12.64 28.77
C ASN A 259 -5.08 -11.84 28.04
N LEU A 260 -4.72 -11.13 26.97
CA LEU A 260 -5.66 -10.31 26.18
C LEU A 260 -6.75 -11.15 25.50
N LYS A 261 -6.40 -12.33 24.95
CA LYS A 261 -7.36 -13.24 24.30
C LYS A 261 -8.48 -13.67 25.25
N GLN A 262 -8.11 -14.15 26.44
CA GLN A 262 -9.07 -14.52 27.50
C GLN A 262 -9.94 -13.31 27.91
N SER A 263 -9.35 -12.11 27.94
CA SER A 263 -10.08 -10.90 28.30
C SER A 263 -11.08 -10.48 27.22
N ARG A 264 -10.80 -10.77 25.94
CA ARG A 264 -11.75 -10.58 24.83
C ARG A 264 -12.89 -11.59 24.90
N GLU A 265 -12.58 -12.86 25.12
CA GLU A 265 -13.59 -13.93 25.22
C GLU A 265 -14.54 -13.71 26.40
N ALA A 266 -14.05 -13.13 27.50
CA ALA A 266 -14.83 -12.80 28.68
C ALA A 266 -15.37 -11.35 28.69
N MET A 267 -15.31 -10.63 27.57
CA MET A 267 -15.77 -9.25 27.48
C MET A 267 -17.30 -9.18 27.60
N SER A 268 -17.78 -8.34 28.51
CA SER A 268 -19.20 -8.00 28.65
C SER A 268 -19.60 -7.03 27.53
N ASP A 269 -20.87 -7.08 27.10
CA ASP A 269 -21.48 -6.08 26.20
C ASP A 269 -21.41 -4.66 26.79
N ASN A 270 -21.26 -4.55 28.11
CA ASN A 270 -21.07 -3.29 28.82
C ASN A 270 -19.73 -3.28 29.57
N PRO A 271 -18.59 -2.99 28.89
CA PRO A 271 -17.29 -2.87 29.53
C PRO A 271 -17.18 -1.59 30.37
N ALA A 272 -16.18 -1.54 31.26
CA ALA A 272 -15.98 -0.38 32.12
C ALA A 272 -15.78 0.91 31.31
N SER A 273 -16.50 1.98 31.68
CA SER A 273 -16.45 3.29 31.02
C SER A 273 -16.89 3.30 29.55
N LYS A 274 -17.72 2.34 29.12
CA LYS A 274 -18.29 2.27 27.76
C LYS A 274 -18.86 3.61 27.27
N ASP A 275 -19.82 4.19 27.99
CA ASP A 275 -20.49 5.45 27.57
C ASP A 275 -19.51 6.59 27.33
N ARG A 276 -18.44 6.64 28.13
CA ARG A 276 -17.40 7.64 27.99
C ARG A 276 -16.52 7.38 26.78
N ILE A 277 -16.17 6.12 26.52
CA ILE A 277 -15.46 5.74 25.29
C ILE A 277 -16.29 6.12 24.07
N ASP A 278 -17.58 5.78 24.05
CA ASP A 278 -18.49 6.10 22.94
C ASP A 278 -18.57 7.61 22.69
N THR A 279 -18.64 8.41 23.77
CA THR A 279 -18.64 9.88 23.69
C THR A 279 -17.34 10.41 23.07
N ILE A 280 -16.19 9.83 23.45
CA ILE A 280 -14.89 10.22 22.91
C ILE A 280 -14.82 9.90 21.42
N ILE A 281 -15.19 8.68 21.02
CA ILE A 281 -15.16 8.22 19.62
C ILE A 281 -16.10 9.06 18.74
N SER A 282 -17.29 9.37 19.23
CA SER A 282 -18.26 10.21 18.51
C SER A 282 -17.84 11.67 18.35
N SER A 283 -16.80 12.10 19.08
CA SER A 283 -16.26 13.47 19.07
C SER A 283 -14.99 13.61 18.22
N LEU A 284 -14.55 12.53 17.57
CA LEU A 284 -13.41 12.51 16.63
C LEU A 284 -13.89 12.81 15.21
#